data_AF-A0AAX6GCL1-F1
#
_entry.id   AF-A0AAX6GCL1-F1
#
_cell.length_a   1.000
_cell.length_b   1.000
_cell.length_c   1.000
_cell.angle_alpha   90.00
_cell.angle_beta   90.00
_cell.angle_gamma   90.00
#
_symmetry.space_group_name_H-M   'P 1'
#
loop_
_entity.id
_entity.type
_entity.pdbx_description
1 polymer ?
#
loop_
_entity_poly.entity_id
_entity_poly.type
_entity_poly.pdbx_seq_one_letter_code
_entity_poly.pdbx_strand_id
1 'polypeptide(L)'
;MSVQERPSRASTRKLKELLHKSENRICADCCAPDPKWASSTIGVFICIKCCGVHRSLGTHISKVLSLTLDDWSEEEMSLWLRWWKLLRQFNL
;
A
#
# COMPACT_ATOMS: atom_id res chain seq x y z
N MET A 1 -10.05 17.15 17.58
CA MET A 1 -10.71 15.97 16.99
C MET A 1 -10.41 16.00 15.50
N SER A 2 -9.46 15.21 15.04
CA SER A 2 -9.06 15.15 13.63
C SER A 2 -10.24 14.63 12.79
N VAL A 3 -10.74 15.46 11.88
CA VAL A 3 -11.74 15.06 10.89
C VAL A 3 -11.10 13.96 10.05
N GLN A 4 -11.53 12.72 10.26
CA GLN A 4 -11.13 11.60 9.39
C GLN A 4 -11.94 11.73 8.10
N GLU A 5 -11.31 12.30 7.07
CA GLU A 5 -11.88 12.39 5.73
C GLU A 5 -12.03 10.97 5.15
N ARG A 6 -13.25 10.61 4.73
CA ARG A 6 -13.53 9.34 4.04
C ARG A 6 -12.73 9.28 2.74
N PRO A 7 -12.26 8.11 2.31
CA PRO A 7 -11.44 7.94 1.13
C PRO A 7 -12.26 8.37 -0.07
N SER A 8 -11.68 9.23 -0.88
CA SER A 8 -12.30 9.58 -2.13
C SER A 8 -12.44 8.30 -3.00
N ARG A 9 -13.55 8.16 -3.73
CA ARG A 9 -13.72 7.06 -4.70
C ARG A 9 -12.57 6.97 -5.71
N ALA A 10 -11.83 8.07 -5.90
CA ALA A 10 -10.67 8.16 -6.78
C ALA A 10 -9.44 7.41 -6.23
N SER A 11 -9.17 7.48 -4.93
CA SER A 11 -8.04 6.80 -4.27
C SER A 11 -8.14 5.28 -4.43
N THR A 12 -9.33 4.71 -4.21
CA THR A 12 -9.59 3.27 -4.36
C THR A 12 -9.41 2.79 -5.81
N ARG A 13 -9.74 3.63 -6.81
CA ARG A 13 -9.56 3.28 -8.22
C ARG A 13 -8.08 3.17 -8.60
N LYS A 14 -7.26 4.13 -8.16
CA LYS A 14 -5.83 4.17 -8.45
C LYS A 14 -5.10 2.95 -7.89
N LEU A 15 -5.40 2.57 -6.65
CA LEU A 15 -4.82 1.37 -6.02
C LEU A 15 -5.18 0.08 -6.76
N LYS A 16 -6.43 -0.04 -7.23
CA LYS A 16 -6.86 -1.18 -8.05
C LYS A 16 -6.12 -1.23 -9.39
N GLU A 17 -5.94 -0.10 -10.05
CA GLU A 17 -5.17 -0.02 -11.29
C GLU A 17 -3.71 -0.45 -11.08
N LEU A 18 -3.11 -0.08 -9.94
CA LEU A 18 -1.76 -0.51 -9.58
C LEU A 18 -1.70 -2.01 -9.29
N LEU A 19 -2.63 -2.56 -8.49
CA LEU A 19 -2.70 -3.99 -8.19
C LEU A 19 -2.79 -4.89 -9.44
N HIS A 20 -3.45 -4.42 -10.50
CA HIS A 20 -3.59 -5.20 -11.73
C HIS A 20 -2.28 -5.34 -12.53
N LYS A 21 -1.24 -4.57 -12.20
CA LYS A 21 0.07 -4.77 -12.81
C LYS A 21 0.71 -6.05 -12.29
N SER A 22 1.30 -6.83 -13.19
CA SER A 22 1.76 -8.20 -12.91
C SER A 22 2.67 -8.31 -11.69
N GLU A 23 3.60 -7.37 -11.52
CA GLU A 23 4.55 -7.34 -10.41
C GLU A 23 3.91 -7.01 -9.06
N ASN A 24 2.71 -6.42 -9.04
CA ASN A 24 1.98 -6.10 -7.81
C ASN A 24 1.01 -7.20 -7.37
N ARG A 25 0.89 -8.28 -8.16
CA ARG A 25 0.05 -9.42 -7.81
C ARG A 25 0.73 -10.41 -6.89
N ILE A 26 1.95 -10.10 -6.46
CA ILE A 26 2.72 -10.87 -5.49
C ILE A 26 3.12 -9.98 -4.32
N CYS A 27 3.19 -10.59 -3.13
CA CYS A 27 3.70 -9.96 -1.94
C CYS A 27 5.17 -9.59 -2.12
N ALA A 28 5.54 -8.35 -1.82
CA ALA A 28 6.91 -7.87 -1.95
C ALA A 28 7.92 -8.69 -1.12
N ASP A 29 7.52 -9.18 0.06
CA ASP A 29 8.49 -9.84 0.96
C ASP A 29 8.58 -11.36 0.79
N CYS A 30 7.50 -12.03 0.38
CA CYS A 30 7.42 -13.50 0.38
C CYS A 30 6.86 -14.11 -0.91
N CYS A 31 6.59 -13.28 -1.92
CA CYS A 31 6.06 -13.68 -3.22
C CYS A 31 4.69 -14.39 -3.19
N ALA A 32 4.01 -14.43 -2.03
CA ALA A 32 2.66 -14.97 -1.95
C ALA A 32 1.71 -14.19 -2.87
N PRO A 33 0.80 -14.86 -3.59
CA PRO A 33 -0.08 -14.21 -4.55
C PRO A 33 -1.15 -13.34 -3.86
N ASP A 34 -1.77 -12.47 -4.65
CA ASP A 34 -2.95 -11.66 -4.33
C ASP A 34 -2.85 -10.88 -3.00
N PRO A 35 -1.83 -10.01 -2.86
CA PRO A 35 -1.73 -9.15 -1.68
C PRO A 35 -2.98 -8.26 -1.52
N LYS A 36 -3.48 -8.15 -0.29
CA LYS A 36 -4.67 -7.33 0.07
C LYS A 36 -4.34 -6.15 0.98
N TRP A 37 -3.06 -6.02 1.36
CA TRP A 37 -2.55 -4.95 2.21
C TRP A 37 -1.37 -4.27 1.54
N ALA A 38 -1.01 -3.13 2.10
CA ALA A 38 -0.08 -2.21 1.52
C ALA A 38 0.59 -1.37 2.62
N SER A 39 1.89 -1.13 2.52
CA SER A 39 2.61 -0.21 3.43
C SER A 39 2.73 1.20 2.82
N SER A 40 1.94 2.18 3.32
CA SER A 40 1.81 3.50 2.68
C SER A 40 3.03 4.40 2.75
N THR A 41 3.89 4.15 3.73
CA THR A 41 5.19 4.80 3.83
C THR A 41 6.25 4.19 2.93
N ILE A 42 6.13 2.92 2.54
CA ILE A 42 7.16 2.18 1.78
C ILE A 42 6.76 2.01 0.30
N GLY A 43 5.46 1.92 0.00
CA GLY A 43 4.94 1.78 -1.36
C GLY A 43 4.89 0.34 -1.89
N VAL A 44 4.73 -0.66 -1.01
CA VAL A 44 4.76 -2.10 -1.37
C VAL A 44 3.50 -2.87 -1.00
N PHE A 45 3.01 -3.73 -1.91
CA PHE A 45 1.88 -4.63 -1.64
C PHE A 45 2.33 -5.88 -0.87
N ILE A 46 1.60 -6.24 0.18
CA ILE A 46 1.97 -7.34 1.10
C ILE A 46 0.78 -8.25 1.43
N CYS A 47 1.09 -9.52 1.72
CA CYS A 47 0.10 -10.52 2.15
C CYS A 47 -0.26 -10.36 3.63
N ILE A 48 -1.25 -11.12 4.11
CA ILE A 48 -1.72 -11.04 5.51
C ILE A 48 -0.62 -11.39 6.53
N LYS A 49 0.26 -12.33 6.20
CA LYS A 49 1.33 -12.77 7.10
C LYS A 49 2.37 -11.66 7.28
N CYS A 50 2.84 -11.10 6.17
CA CYS A 50 3.79 -9.99 6.16
C CYS A 50 3.19 -8.69 6.73
N CYS A 51 1.89 -8.46 6.52
CA CYS A 51 1.15 -7.38 7.18
C CYS A 51 1.33 -7.41 8.71
N GLY A 52 1.26 -8.59 9.35
CA GLY A 52 1.53 -8.74 10.78
C GLY A 52 2.94 -8.32 11.18
N VAL A 53 3.95 -8.69 10.38
CA VAL A 53 5.35 -8.28 10.60
C VAL A 53 5.50 -6.77 10.47
N HIS A 54 5.00 -6.18 9.39
CA HIS A 54 5.04 -4.74 9.17
C HIS A 54 4.35 -3.94 10.29
N ARG A 55 3.23 -4.45 10.83
CA ARG A 55 2.54 -3.82 11.97
C ARG A 55 3.41 -3.78 13.23
N SER A 56 4.23 -4.81 13.46
CA SER A 56 5.13 -4.87 14.63
C SER A 56 6.25 -3.82 14.58
N LEU A 57 6.59 -3.31 13.38
CA LEU A 57 7.59 -2.25 13.20
C LEU A 57 7.09 -0.87 13.67
N GLY A 58 5.77 -0.70 13.80
CA GLY A 58 5.15 0.58 14.13
C GLY A 58 4.94 1.50 12.92
N THR A 59 3.98 2.42 13.05
CA THR A 59 3.46 3.25 11.94
C THR A 59 4.47 4.27 11.40
N HIS A 60 5.44 4.68 12.20
CA HIS A 60 6.53 5.58 11.80
C HIS A 60 7.51 4.91 10.82
N ILE A 61 7.56 3.58 10.80
CA ILE A 61 8.36 2.78 9.87
C ILE A 61 7.46 2.29 8.73
N SER A 62 6.41 1.54 9.07
CA SER A 62 5.51 0.94 8.10
C SER A 62 4.05 1.15 8.49
N LYS A 63 3.42 2.16 7.89
CA LYS A 63 1.98 2.36 8.03
C LYS A 63 1.23 1.39 7.11
N VAL A 64 0.58 0.37 7.68
CA VAL A 64 -0.12 -0.66 6.90
C VAL A 64 -1.59 -0.34 6.74
N LEU A 65 -2.08 -0.39 5.51
CA LEU A 65 -3.48 -0.18 5.14
C LEU A 65 -4.00 -1.36 4.30
N SER A 66 -5.25 -1.73 4.50
CA SER A 66 -6.02 -2.59 3.61
C SER A 66 -6.35 -1.85 2.32
N LEU A 67 -6.34 -2.58 1.21
CA LEU A 67 -6.67 -2.03 -0.11
C LEU A 67 -8.18 -1.82 -0.32
N THR A 68 -9.01 -2.40 0.54
CA THR A 68 -10.47 -2.36 0.42
C THR A 68 -11.20 -1.96 1.68
N LEU A 69 -10.60 -2.18 2.86
CA LEU A 69 -11.27 -1.95 4.15
C LEU A 69 -10.82 -0.65 4.83
N ASP A 70 -9.66 -0.12 4.45
CA ASP A 70 -9.12 1.09 5.05
C ASP A 70 -9.33 2.31 4.16
N ASP A 71 -9.45 3.43 4.86
CA ASP A 71 -9.63 4.75 4.32
C ASP A 71 -8.26 5.37 4.04
N TRP A 72 -7.94 5.60 2.77
CA TRP A 72 -6.68 6.20 2.33
C TRP A 72 -6.79 7.71 2.19
N SER A 73 -5.95 8.43 2.94
CA SER A 73 -5.81 9.88 2.82
C SER A 73 -5.07 10.26 1.54
N GLU A 74 -5.25 11.49 1.09
CA GLU A 74 -4.51 12.04 -0.06
C GLU A 74 -2.99 12.01 0.17
N GLU A 75 -2.54 12.22 1.41
CA GLU A 75 -1.12 12.15 1.76
C GLU A 75 -0.57 10.73 1.63
N GLU A 76 -1.32 9.71 2.07
CA GLU A 76 -0.92 8.31 1.93
C GLU A 76 -0.88 7.88 0.46
N MET A 77 -1.87 8.31 -0.33
CA MET A 77 -1.90 8.07 -1.77
C MET A 77 -0.72 8.74 -2.47
N SER A 78 -0.40 9.98 -2.09
CA SER A 78 0.73 10.73 -2.64
C SER A 78 2.07 10.06 -2.33
N LEU A 79 2.28 9.67 -1.06
CA LEU A 79 3.47 8.93 -0.63
C LEU A 79 3.59 7.60 -1.38
N TRP A 80 2.50 6.84 -1.47
CA TRP A 80 2.48 5.58 -2.22
C TRP A 80 2.95 5.76 -3.66
N LEU A 81 2.33 6.71 -4.37
CA LEU A 81 2.62 6.96 -5.78
C LEU A 81 4.05 7.44 -5.99
N ARG A 82 4.60 8.21 -5.05
CA ARG A 82 5.99 8.65 -5.08
C ARG A 82 6.93 7.45 -4.97
N TRP A 83 6.79 6.64 -3.93
CA TRP A 83 7.66 5.48 -3.72
C TRP A 83 7.52 4.44 -4.81
N TRP A 84 6.29 4.17 -5.24
CA TRP A 84 5.99 3.31 -6.37
C TRP A 84 6.72 3.72 -7.66
N LYS A 85 6.71 5.01 -7.99
CA LYS A 85 7.43 5.52 -9.17
C LYS A 85 8.94 5.39 -9.01
N LEU A 86 9.47 5.65 -7.81
CA LEU A 86 10.89 5.54 -7.52
C LEU A 86 11.38 4.10 -7.63
N LEU A 87 10.70 3.13 -6.99
CA LEU A 87 11.05 1.71 -7.06
C LEU A 87 11.12 1.22 -8.52
N ARG A 88 10.15 1.66 -9.35
CA ARG A 88 10.13 1.34 -10.79
C ARG A 88 11.22 2.00 -11.62
N GLN A 89 11.72 3.15 -11.21
CA GLN A 89 12.79 3.83 -11.95
C GLN A 89 14.13 3.12 -11.80
N PHE A 90 14.27 2.26 -10.77
CA PHE A 90 15.48 1.48 -10.51
C PHE A 90 15.36 0.00 -10.84
N ASN A 91 14.25 -0.44 -11.44
CA ASN A 91 14.02 -1.83 -11.84
C ASN A 91 14.18 -2.84 -10.67
N LEU A 92 13.82 -2.39 -9.46
CA LEU A 92 13.66 -3.21 -8.25
C LEU A 92 12.18 -3.55 -8.03
#